data_AF-A0A453CZV5-F1
#
_entry.id   AF-A0A453CZV5-F1
#
_cell.length_a   1.000
_cell.length_b   1.000
_cell.length_c   1.000
_cell.angle_alpha   90.00
_cell.angle_beta   90.00
_cell.angle_gamma   90.00
#
_symmetry.space_group_name_H-M   'P 1'
#
loop_
_entity.id
_entity.type
_entity.pdbx_description
1 polymer ?
#
loop_
_entity_poly.entity_id
_entity_poly.type
_entity_poly.pdbx_seq_one_letter_code
_entity_poly.pdbx_strand_id
1 'polypeptide(L)'
;MLIEHICRRVGVRQSDLYTTFSGKILEPEQVLSYYQLQKDSVVYINHRLRGGRPLTIEVETWDAKMKVYPHYQTLPLDPNLIGPDNKKRNSNSVTYLSESLQYLCKQVLIGMCREHFSGISFGGNFTSKQLLFDNGNFRFDTCVPIEEYSITSAFKDYNRISEIFDKEFCSADGSYPIHAGHLINFLACPPDLVDPRSEALIAYLTNHYSLLSHSQRIKMSEVLDSLRAMLGTNGLLDYKFAIGIWGNISWTAAVKAITGMKPVYLYDATYDERGYVIDVPYSNHDNLSLLHFSNNFFKHAKFPLQQREAAFSLAMKDDNFMPILLFDSAITFQNVVADITEDVQQFIDEVISMLGKNTLCCKRRDEPSTS
;
A
#
# COMPACT_ATOMS: atom_id res chain seq x y z
N MET A 1 7.19 15.97 -22.69
CA MET A 1 7.53 15.13 -23.88
C MET A 1 6.32 15.02 -24.83
N LEU A 2 6.47 14.65 -26.12
CA LEU A 2 5.37 14.68 -27.12
C LEU A 2 4.08 13.99 -26.66
N ILE A 3 4.23 12.80 -26.06
CA ILE A 3 3.11 11.99 -25.56
C ILE A 3 2.34 12.71 -24.45
N GLU A 4 3.07 13.34 -23.52
CA GLU A 4 2.50 14.15 -22.44
C GLU A 4 1.71 15.36 -22.98
N HIS A 5 2.27 16.06 -23.98
CA HIS A 5 1.60 17.20 -24.62
C HIS A 5 0.31 16.78 -25.34
N ILE A 6 0.32 15.65 -26.03
CA ILE A 6 -0.85 15.07 -26.69
C ILE A 6 -1.92 14.67 -25.67
N CYS A 7 -1.53 13.94 -24.62
CA CYS A 7 -2.42 13.52 -23.54
C CYS A 7 -3.13 14.72 -22.89
N ARG A 8 -2.38 15.81 -22.64
CA ARG A 8 -2.92 17.07 -22.11
C ARG A 8 -3.91 17.74 -23.06
N ARG A 9 -3.62 17.76 -24.36
CA ARG A 9 -4.50 18.38 -25.36
C ARG A 9 -5.81 17.62 -25.57
N VAL A 10 -5.77 16.29 -25.44
CA VAL A 10 -6.92 15.41 -25.69
C VAL A 10 -7.70 15.10 -24.39
N GLY A 11 -7.16 15.43 -23.22
CA GLY A 11 -7.84 15.26 -21.93
C GLY A 11 -7.87 13.80 -21.45
N VAL A 12 -6.81 13.05 -21.74
CA VAL A 12 -6.72 11.59 -21.55
C VAL A 12 -5.41 11.25 -20.86
N ARG A 13 -5.41 10.21 -20.00
CA ARG A 13 -4.22 9.82 -19.25
C ARG A 13 -3.31 8.93 -20.10
N GLN A 14 -2.00 9.09 -19.93
CA GLN A 14 -0.98 8.33 -20.65
C GLN A 14 -1.07 6.81 -20.43
N SER A 15 -1.60 6.37 -19.30
CA SER A 15 -1.86 4.95 -18.99
C SER A 15 -2.92 4.29 -19.89
N ASP A 16 -3.76 5.11 -20.52
CA ASP A 16 -4.95 4.67 -21.25
C ASP A 16 -4.69 4.65 -22.78
N LEU A 17 -3.53 5.14 -23.20
CA LEU A 17 -3.11 5.26 -24.60
C LEU A 17 -1.73 4.65 -24.83
N TYR A 18 -1.42 4.38 -26.10
CA TYR A 18 -0.06 4.23 -26.57
C TYR A 18 0.05 4.89 -27.93
N THR A 19 1.22 5.47 -28.18
CA THR A 19 1.47 6.24 -29.39
C THR A 19 2.33 5.40 -30.32
N THR A 20 2.02 5.36 -31.62
CA THR A 20 2.81 4.61 -32.61
C THR A 20 3.25 5.47 -33.78
N PHE A 21 4.50 5.25 -34.20
CA PHE A 21 5.07 5.84 -35.41
C PHE A 21 5.80 4.75 -36.20
N SER A 22 5.51 4.64 -37.50
CA SER A 22 6.09 3.60 -38.37
C SER A 22 5.99 2.18 -37.79
N GLY A 23 4.86 1.86 -37.14
CA GLY A 23 4.61 0.55 -36.51
C GLY A 23 5.33 0.31 -35.18
N LYS A 24 6.13 1.26 -34.68
CA LYS A 24 6.80 1.17 -33.37
C LYS A 24 6.04 1.97 -32.31
N ILE A 25 5.96 1.43 -31.10
CA ILE A 25 5.43 2.15 -29.93
C ILE A 25 6.48 3.19 -29.51
N LEU A 26 6.02 4.43 -29.30
CA LEU A 26 6.86 5.50 -28.78
C LEU A 26 6.91 5.40 -27.25
N GLU A 27 8.11 5.17 -26.74
CA GLU A 27 8.35 5.19 -25.29
C GLU A 27 8.35 6.62 -24.74
N PRO A 28 7.76 6.85 -23.56
CA PRO A 28 7.66 8.18 -22.94
C PRO A 28 8.99 8.88 -22.81
N GLU A 29 9.98 8.17 -22.27
CA GLU A 29 11.30 8.69 -21.86
C GLU A 29 12.27 8.91 -23.03
N GLN A 30 11.87 8.49 -24.24
CA GLN A 30 12.76 8.47 -25.38
C GLN A 30 12.58 9.73 -26.24
N VAL A 31 13.69 10.39 -26.55
CA VAL A 31 13.71 11.60 -27.39
C VAL A 31 13.19 11.31 -28.80
N LEU A 32 12.45 12.26 -29.39
CA LEU A 32 11.84 12.08 -30.72
C LEU A 32 12.86 11.80 -31.83
N SER A 33 14.09 12.31 -31.68
CA SER A 33 15.20 12.06 -32.61
C SER A 33 15.57 10.58 -32.70
N TYR A 34 15.37 9.79 -31.63
CA TYR A 34 15.59 8.35 -31.64
C TYR A 34 14.70 7.62 -32.65
N TYR A 35 13.47 8.12 -32.83
CA TYR A 35 12.50 7.57 -33.80
C TYR A 35 12.59 8.24 -35.18
N GLN A 36 13.55 9.15 -35.39
CA GLN A 36 13.73 9.91 -36.63
C GLN A 36 12.46 10.66 -37.07
N LEU A 37 11.70 11.16 -36.10
CA LEU A 37 10.46 11.89 -36.33
C LEU A 37 10.76 13.25 -36.98
N GLN A 38 10.26 13.47 -38.19
CA GLN A 38 10.45 14.71 -38.96
C GLN A 38 9.23 15.62 -38.87
N LYS A 39 9.41 16.90 -39.26
CA LYS A 39 8.31 17.85 -39.43
C LYS A 39 7.25 17.23 -40.37
N ASP A 40 5.98 17.39 -39.99
CA ASP A 40 4.80 16.86 -40.70
C ASP A 40 4.63 15.32 -40.68
N SER A 41 5.39 14.61 -39.84
CA SER A 41 5.17 13.19 -39.59
C SER A 41 3.83 12.93 -38.91
N VAL A 42 3.12 11.88 -39.36
CA VAL A 42 1.85 11.46 -38.77
C VAL A 42 2.10 10.43 -37.68
N VAL A 43 1.67 10.75 -36.46
CA VAL A 43 1.78 9.89 -35.29
C VAL A 43 0.38 9.39 -34.93
N TYR A 44 0.22 8.07 -34.81
CA TYR A 44 -1.07 7.47 -34.48
C TYR A 44 -1.21 7.32 -32.97
N ILE A 45 -2.36 7.74 -32.45
CA ILE A 45 -2.73 7.58 -31.05
C ILE A 45 -3.71 6.42 -30.96
N ASN A 46 -3.34 5.39 -30.22
CA ASN A 46 -4.14 4.19 -30.05
C ASN A 46 -4.59 4.05 -28.60
N HIS A 47 -5.83 3.62 -28.40
CA HIS A 47 -6.32 3.28 -27.08
C HIS A 47 -5.76 1.92 -26.64
N ARG A 48 -5.32 1.84 -25.37
CA ARG A 48 -5.08 0.55 -24.73
C ARG A 48 -6.44 -0.05 -24.39
N LEU A 49 -6.97 -0.87 -25.30
CA LEU A 49 -8.22 -1.59 -25.06
C LEU A 49 -7.99 -2.64 -23.97
N ARG A 50 -8.48 -2.37 -22.76
CA ARG A 50 -8.72 -3.38 -21.73
C ARG A 50 -10.14 -3.91 -22.00
N GLY A 51 -10.33 -5.23 -21.98
CA GLY A 51 -11.49 -5.95 -22.55
C GLY A 51 -12.87 -5.30 -22.35
N GLY A 52 -13.72 -5.46 -23.37
CA GLY A 52 -14.92 -4.68 -23.65
C GLY A 52 -16.00 -4.63 -22.56
N ARG A 53 -16.45 -3.41 -22.28
CA ARG A 53 -17.80 -3.06 -21.80
C ARG A 53 -18.36 -1.95 -22.70
N PRO A 54 -19.69 -1.80 -22.83
CA PRO A 54 -20.30 -0.78 -23.69
C PRO A 54 -19.88 0.66 -23.34
N LEU A 55 -19.85 1.53 -24.36
CA LEU A 55 -19.45 2.95 -24.32
C LEU A 55 -20.41 3.89 -23.55
N THR A 56 -21.37 3.37 -22.80
CA THR A 56 -22.12 4.18 -21.84
C THR A 56 -21.20 4.48 -20.67
N ILE A 57 -20.79 5.75 -20.54
CA ILE A 57 -20.10 6.25 -19.33
C ILE A 57 -21.14 6.24 -18.21
N GLU A 58 -21.37 5.07 -17.61
CA GLU A 58 -22.14 4.95 -16.40
C GLU A 58 -21.26 5.44 -15.25
N VAL A 59 -21.57 6.65 -14.80
CA VAL A 59 -20.97 7.21 -13.59
C VAL A 59 -21.73 6.63 -12.41
N GLU A 60 -21.04 5.84 -11.60
CA GLU A 60 -21.61 5.24 -10.40
C GLU A 60 -21.06 5.93 -9.15
N THR A 61 -21.92 6.18 -8.16
CA THR A 61 -21.48 6.71 -6.87
C THR A 61 -20.88 5.59 -6.00
N TRP A 62 -20.13 5.95 -4.95
CA TRP A 62 -19.70 5.00 -3.92
C TRP A 62 -20.86 4.16 -3.39
N ASP A 63 -21.98 4.81 -3.03
CA ASP A 63 -23.17 4.14 -2.51
C ASP A 63 -23.74 3.11 -3.50
N ALA A 64 -23.69 3.40 -4.80
CA ALA A 64 -24.14 2.45 -5.83
C ALA A 64 -23.19 1.25 -5.92
N LYS A 65 -21.87 1.50 -5.87
CA LYS A 65 -20.85 0.44 -5.85
C LYS A 65 -21.02 -0.48 -4.63
N MET A 66 -21.21 0.09 -3.44
CA MET A 66 -21.32 -0.69 -2.20
C MET A 66 -22.54 -1.62 -2.17
N LYS A 67 -23.59 -1.35 -2.98
CA LYS A 67 -24.74 -2.25 -3.10
C LYS A 67 -24.48 -3.47 -3.98
N VAL A 68 -23.48 -3.41 -4.85
CA VAL A 68 -23.23 -4.42 -5.89
C VAL A 68 -22.04 -5.30 -5.53
N TYR A 69 -20.97 -4.69 -5.01
CA TYR A 69 -19.72 -5.40 -4.75
C TYR A 69 -19.70 -5.99 -3.34
N PRO A 70 -19.12 -7.19 -3.17
CA PRO A 70 -18.93 -7.76 -1.84
C PRO A 70 -17.98 -6.88 -1.03
N HIS A 71 -18.25 -6.70 0.26
CA HIS A 71 -17.38 -5.94 1.16
C HIS A 71 -16.16 -6.74 1.60
N TYR A 72 -16.38 -8.03 1.84
CA TYR A 72 -15.42 -8.89 2.50
C TYR A 72 -15.06 -10.12 1.69
N GLN A 73 -13.87 -10.64 1.95
CA GLN A 73 -13.43 -11.95 1.52
C GLN A 73 -12.88 -12.69 2.74
N THR A 74 -13.47 -13.84 3.05
CA THR A 74 -13.04 -14.68 4.17
C THR A 74 -12.29 -15.91 3.65
N LEU A 75 -11.06 -16.09 4.14
CA LEU A 75 -10.23 -17.23 3.82
C LEU A 75 -10.24 -18.21 5.00
N PRO A 76 -10.86 -19.40 4.88
CA PRO A 76 -10.73 -20.44 5.89
C PRO A 76 -9.27 -20.93 5.95
N LEU A 77 -8.76 -21.13 7.16
CA LEU A 77 -7.40 -21.62 7.38
C LEU A 77 -7.37 -23.15 7.50
N ASP A 78 -6.31 -23.77 6.97
CA ASP A 78 -6.07 -25.20 7.11
C ASP A 78 -5.96 -25.57 8.62
N PRO A 79 -6.75 -26.53 9.12
CA PRO A 79 -6.69 -26.96 10.52
C PRO A 79 -5.29 -27.39 10.99
N ASN A 80 -4.46 -27.96 10.11
CA ASN A 80 -3.09 -28.35 10.43
C ASN A 80 -2.12 -27.16 10.49
N LEU A 81 -2.45 -26.05 9.82
CA LEU A 81 -1.68 -24.82 9.89
C LEU A 81 -1.91 -24.12 11.23
N ILE A 82 -3.17 -24.01 11.66
CA ILE A 82 -3.50 -23.35 12.93
C ILE A 82 -3.25 -24.27 14.14
N GLY A 83 -3.58 -25.55 14.01
CA GLY A 83 -3.54 -26.55 15.06
C GLY A 83 -4.73 -26.54 16.03
N PRO A 84 -4.83 -27.56 16.91
CA PRO A 84 -5.96 -27.74 17.82
C PRO A 84 -6.02 -26.68 18.92
N ASP A 85 -4.88 -26.11 19.31
CA ASP A 85 -4.77 -25.10 20.37
C ASP A 85 -5.26 -23.72 19.92
N ASN A 86 -5.35 -23.47 18.60
CA ASN A 86 -5.85 -22.21 18.06
C ASN A 86 -7.36 -22.02 18.27
N LYS A 87 -8.07 -23.06 18.76
CA LYS A 87 -9.46 -22.96 19.24
C LYS A 87 -9.63 -21.90 20.33
N LYS A 88 -8.56 -21.51 21.05
CA LYS A 88 -8.58 -20.41 22.02
C LYS A 88 -8.61 -19.01 21.40
N ARG A 89 -8.20 -18.86 20.12
CA ARG A 89 -8.26 -17.59 19.38
C ARG A 89 -9.61 -17.36 18.67
N ASN A 90 -10.56 -18.30 18.78
CA ASN A 90 -11.90 -18.25 18.17
C ASN A 90 -11.91 -17.93 16.66
N SER A 91 -10.82 -18.19 15.93
CA SER A 91 -10.70 -17.80 14.54
C SER A 91 -10.00 -18.89 13.73
N ASN A 92 -10.80 -19.58 12.91
CA ASN A 92 -10.33 -20.56 11.94
C ASN A 92 -10.31 -19.99 10.52
N SER A 93 -10.48 -18.68 10.39
CA SER A 93 -10.59 -17.98 9.11
C SER A 93 -10.18 -16.53 9.26
N VAL A 94 -9.64 -15.96 8.21
CA VAL A 94 -9.19 -14.57 8.18
C VAL A 94 -10.04 -13.79 7.19
N THR A 95 -10.60 -12.68 7.64
CA THR A 95 -11.43 -11.80 6.81
C THR A 95 -10.62 -10.59 6.36
N TYR A 96 -10.64 -10.32 5.07
CA TYR A 96 -10.05 -9.16 4.41
C TYR A 96 -11.13 -8.33 3.73
N LEU A 97 -10.80 -7.09 3.37
CA LEU A 97 -11.58 -6.37 2.35
C LEU A 97 -11.57 -7.19 1.06
N SER A 98 -12.70 -7.24 0.35
CA SER A 98 -12.76 -7.90 -0.95
C SER A 98 -11.84 -7.23 -1.96
N GLU A 99 -11.39 -7.95 -2.99
CA GLU A 99 -10.54 -7.38 -4.05
C GLU A 99 -11.19 -6.16 -4.73
N SER A 100 -12.52 -6.17 -4.88
CA SER A 100 -13.26 -5.04 -5.46
C SER A 100 -13.21 -3.83 -4.54
N LEU A 101 -13.42 -4.02 -3.24
CA LEU A 101 -13.40 -2.92 -2.28
C LEU A 101 -11.97 -2.38 -2.08
N GLN A 102 -10.96 -3.25 -2.03
CA GLN A 102 -9.54 -2.86 -2.02
C GLN A 102 -9.23 -1.92 -3.20
N TYR A 103 -9.66 -2.29 -4.41
CA TYR A 103 -9.46 -1.47 -5.60
C TYR A 103 -10.18 -0.12 -5.53
N LEU A 104 -11.47 -0.11 -5.17
CA LEU A 104 -12.27 1.12 -5.09
C LEU A 104 -11.71 2.09 -4.05
N CYS A 105 -11.37 1.60 -2.85
CA CYS A 105 -10.72 2.40 -1.80
C CYS A 105 -9.39 2.98 -2.29
N LYS A 106 -8.57 2.18 -2.96
CA LYS A 106 -7.31 2.64 -3.55
C LYS A 106 -7.54 3.75 -4.57
N GLN A 107 -8.54 3.64 -5.44
CA GLN A 107 -8.85 4.70 -6.42
C GLN A 107 -9.29 6.00 -5.75
N VAL A 108 -10.11 5.93 -4.70
CA VAL A 108 -10.53 7.08 -3.90
C VAL A 108 -9.31 7.78 -3.27
N LEU A 109 -8.43 7.01 -2.62
CA LEU A 109 -7.22 7.56 -2.01
C LEU A 109 -6.26 8.16 -3.04
N ILE A 110 -6.07 7.50 -4.19
CA ILE A 110 -5.24 8.04 -5.28
C ILE A 110 -5.80 9.38 -5.77
N GLY A 111 -7.11 9.47 -5.99
CA GLY A 111 -7.74 10.72 -6.44
C GLY A 111 -7.56 11.84 -5.43
N MET A 112 -7.91 11.60 -4.16
CA MET A 112 -7.73 12.59 -3.10
C MET A 112 -6.26 13.05 -3.00
N CYS A 113 -5.32 12.12 -2.90
CA CYS A 113 -3.90 12.45 -2.78
C CYS A 113 -3.39 13.26 -3.98
N ARG A 114 -3.90 13.01 -5.19
CA ARG A 114 -3.55 13.79 -6.39
C ARG A 114 -4.09 15.21 -6.34
N GLU A 115 -5.30 15.40 -5.85
CA GLU A 115 -5.89 16.73 -5.68
C GLU A 115 -5.08 17.53 -4.65
N HIS A 116 -4.76 16.92 -3.50
CA HIS A 116 -3.88 17.49 -2.47
C HIS A 116 -2.51 17.85 -3.04
N PHE A 117 -1.87 16.91 -3.75
CA PHE A 117 -0.58 17.15 -4.40
C PHE A 117 -0.63 18.31 -5.41
N SER A 118 -1.75 18.47 -6.12
CA SER A 118 -1.94 19.57 -7.08
C SER A 118 -2.16 20.94 -6.42
N GLY A 119 -2.40 20.99 -5.11
CA GLY A 119 -2.63 22.24 -4.37
C GLY A 119 -4.11 22.57 -4.14
N ILE A 120 -5.01 21.60 -4.23
CA ILE A 120 -6.40 21.77 -3.77
C ILE A 120 -6.80 20.73 -2.73
N SER A 121 -7.81 21.06 -1.95
CA SER A 121 -8.47 20.18 -0.99
C SER A 121 -9.96 20.44 -0.99
N PHE A 122 -10.74 19.65 -0.26
CA PHE A 122 -12.20 19.78 -0.20
C PHE A 122 -12.71 20.12 1.21
N GLY A 123 -11.82 20.27 2.19
CA GLY A 123 -12.15 20.65 3.57
C GLY A 123 -13.09 19.68 4.29
N GLY A 124 -13.23 18.44 3.81
CA GLY A 124 -14.21 17.46 4.28
C GLY A 124 -15.64 17.75 3.81
N ASN A 125 -15.85 18.64 2.83
CA ASN A 125 -17.18 19.08 2.38
C ASN A 125 -17.79 18.20 1.28
N PHE A 126 -17.64 16.88 1.39
CA PHE A 126 -18.23 15.90 0.48
C PHE A 126 -18.83 14.70 1.22
N THR A 127 -19.66 13.95 0.51
CA THR A 127 -20.30 12.72 0.97
C THR A 127 -20.00 11.59 0.00
N SER A 128 -20.34 10.35 0.37
CA SER A 128 -20.20 9.18 -0.49
C SER A 128 -20.92 9.32 -1.85
N LYS A 129 -21.98 10.13 -1.94
CA LYS A 129 -22.69 10.41 -3.20
C LYS A 129 -21.86 11.21 -4.21
N GLN A 130 -20.88 11.97 -3.74
CA GLN A 130 -19.98 12.75 -4.60
C GLN A 130 -18.66 12.02 -4.92
N LEU A 131 -18.52 10.78 -4.46
CA LEU A 131 -17.42 9.90 -4.85
C LEU A 131 -17.85 9.14 -6.12
N LEU A 132 -17.35 9.56 -7.28
CA LEU A 132 -17.82 9.08 -8.57
C LEU A 132 -16.81 8.15 -9.22
N PHE A 133 -17.31 7.08 -9.83
CA PHE A 133 -16.52 6.12 -10.58
C PHE A 133 -16.97 6.07 -12.03
N ASP A 134 -16.05 6.28 -12.98
CA ASP A 134 -16.29 6.11 -14.41
C ASP A 134 -15.25 5.18 -15.04
N ASN A 135 -15.69 4.05 -15.60
CA ASN A 135 -14.79 3.09 -16.26
C ASN A 135 -13.57 2.68 -15.38
N GLY A 136 -13.78 2.56 -14.07
CA GLY A 136 -12.75 2.21 -13.09
C GLY A 136 -11.93 3.39 -12.56
N ASN A 137 -12.13 4.60 -13.07
CA ASN A 137 -11.46 5.79 -12.57
C ASN A 137 -12.31 6.48 -11.52
N PHE A 138 -11.66 6.98 -10.48
CA PHE A 138 -12.30 7.79 -9.47
C PHE A 138 -12.13 9.28 -9.76
N ARG A 139 -13.17 10.06 -9.47
CA ARG A 139 -13.12 11.51 -9.34
C ARG A 139 -14.13 11.99 -8.29
N PHE A 140 -13.89 13.19 -7.76
CA PHE A 140 -14.93 13.92 -7.04
C PHE A 140 -15.96 14.49 -8.02
N ASP A 141 -17.21 14.58 -7.60
CA ASP A 141 -18.24 15.33 -8.31
C ASP A 141 -17.81 16.80 -8.47
N THR A 142 -18.05 17.37 -9.64
CA THR A 142 -17.79 18.78 -9.95
C THR A 142 -18.52 19.77 -9.04
N CYS A 143 -19.58 19.34 -8.34
CA CYS A 143 -20.29 20.18 -7.37
C CYS A 143 -19.62 20.24 -5.99
N VAL A 144 -18.61 19.42 -5.71
CA VAL A 144 -17.89 19.49 -4.43
C VAL A 144 -17.11 20.81 -4.37
N PRO A 145 -17.30 21.63 -3.32
CA PRO A 145 -16.53 22.85 -3.14
C PRO A 145 -15.04 22.55 -3.05
N ILE A 146 -14.24 23.23 -3.87
CA ILE A 146 -12.78 23.20 -3.80
C ILE A 146 -12.28 24.31 -2.89
N GLU A 147 -11.25 24.01 -2.11
CA GLU A 147 -10.54 24.93 -1.23
C GLU A 147 -9.06 24.94 -1.60
N GLU A 148 -8.39 26.08 -1.38
CA GLU A 148 -6.92 26.15 -1.45
C GLU A 148 -6.32 25.16 -0.45
N TYR A 149 -5.30 24.43 -0.88
CA TYR A 149 -4.70 23.39 -0.05
C TYR A 149 -4.10 23.97 1.25
N SER A 150 -4.42 23.32 2.35
CA SER A 150 -3.69 23.41 3.62
C SER A 150 -3.59 22.01 4.23
N ILE A 151 -2.64 21.78 5.12
CA ILE A 151 -2.54 20.50 5.86
C ILE A 151 -3.85 20.25 6.64
N THR A 152 -4.39 21.29 7.27
CA THR A 152 -5.64 21.22 8.02
C THR A 152 -6.83 20.80 7.15
N SER A 153 -6.98 21.38 5.96
CA SER A 153 -8.07 21.02 5.05
C SER A 153 -7.90 19.62 4.46
N ALA A 154 -6.67 19.19 4.18
CA ALA A 154 -6.37 17.82 3.77
C ALA A 154 -6.68 16.78 4.86
N PHE A 155 -6.39 17.07 6.13
CA PHE A 155 -6.76 16.20 7.25
C PHE A 155 -8.27 16.10 7.45
N LYS A 156 -9.04 17.16 7.16
CA LYS A 156 -10.51 17.08 7.13
C LYS A 156 -11.00 16.16 6.01
N ASP A 157 -10.34 16.18 4.84
CA ASP A 157 -10.64 15.25 3.75
C ASP A 157 -10.35 13.80 4.17
N TYR A 158 -9.21 13.55 4.81
CA TYR A 158 -8.85 12.21 5.33
C TYR A 158 -9.89 11.73 6.33
N ASN A 159 -10.27 12.59 7.29
CA ASN A 159 -11.28 12.28 8.28
C ASN A 159 -12.63 11.96 7.61
N ARG A 160 -13.09 12.76 6.64
CA ARG A 160 -14.32 12.48 5.89
C ARG A 160 -14.25 11.16 5.10
N ILE A 161 -13.11 10.81 4.50
CA ILE A 161 -12.95 9.50 3.84
C ILE A 161 -12.98 8.38 4.88
N SER A 162 -12.37 8.56 6.05
CA SER A 162 -12.45 7.58 7.14
C SER A 162 -13.90 7.30 7.53
N GLU A 163 -14.73 8.33 7.72
CA GLU A 163 -16.16 8.18 8.01
C GLU A 163 -16.95 7.45 6.91
N ILE A 164 -16.55 7.61 5.64
CA ILE A 164 -17.19 6.92 4.51
C ILE A 164 -16.75 5.46 4.46
N PHE A 165 -15.46 5.17 4.61
CA PHE A 165 -14.93 3.82 4.60
C PHE A 165 -15.37 3.01 5.83
N ASP A 166 -15.42 3.64 6.99
CA ASP A 166 -15.78 3.00 8.25
C ASP A 166 -17.17 2.34 8.21
N LYS A 167 -18.13 3.02 7.58
CA LYS A 167 -19.49 2.50 7.36
C LYS A 167 -19.53 1.18 6.58
N GLU A 168 -18.53 0.95 5.73
CA GLU A 168 -18.44 -0.24 4.89
C GLU A 168 -17.46 -1.29 5.45
N PHE A 169 -16.52 -0.88 6.31
CA PHE A 169 -15.47 -1.76 6.84
C PHE A 169 -15.83 -2.36 8.20
N CYS A 170 -16.55 -1.60 9.03
CA CYS A 170 -16.90 -1.99 10.38
C CYS A 170 -18.05 -3.00 10.35
N SER A 171 -17.81 -4.20 10.88
CA SER A 171 -18.83 -5.22 11.03
C SER A 171 -19.80 -4.85 12.17
N ALA A 172 -20.98 -5.47 12.18
CA ALA A 172 -22.01 -5.18 13.19
C ALA A 172 -21.55 -5.44 14.64
N ASP A 173 -20.52 -6.26 14.83
CA ASP A 173 -19.89 -6.55 16.12
C ASP A 173 -18.74 -5.60 16.48
N GLY A 174 -18.49 -4.57 15.66
CA GLY A 174 -17.39 -3.62 15.83
C GLY A 174 -16.04 -4.14 15.36
N SER A 175 -15.97 -5.33 14.75
CA SER A 175 -14.74 -5.89 14.21
C SER A 175 -14.43 -5.34 12.81
N TYR A 176 -13.13 -5.33 12.47
CA TYR A 176 -12.66 -4.91 11.16
C TYR A 176 -11.98 -6.08 10.45
N PRO A 177 -12.05 -6.13 9.10
CA PRO A 177 -11.15 -6.96 8.31
C PRO A 177 -9.69 -6.66 8.67
N ILE A 178 -8.84 -7.67 8.50
CA ILE A 178 -7.42 -7.59 8.80
C ILE A 178 -6.78 -6.35 8.16
N HIS A 179 -6.06 -5.59 8.99
CA HIS A 179 -5.40 -4.30 8.69
C HIS A 179 -6.35 -3.13 8.34
N ALA A 180 -7.65 -3.34 8.12
CA ALA A 180 -8.56 -2.28 7.70
C ALA A 180 -8.78 -1.23 8.80
N GLY A 181 -8.89 -1.66 10.07
CA GLY A 181 -8.98 -0.75 11.21
C GLY A 181 -7.76 0.18 11.34
N HIS A 182 -6.56 -0.30 10.98
CA HIS A 182 -5.37 0.55 10.95
C HIS A 182 -5.47 1.68 9.92
N LEU A 183 -6.01 1.40 8.72
CA LEU A 183 -6.25 2.43 7.71
C LEU A 183 -7.27 3.46 8.17
N ILE A 184 -8.37 3.01 8.78
CA ILE A 184 -9.42 3.90 9.32
C ILE A 184 -8.83 4.82 10.39
N ASN A 185 -8.10 4.26 11.35
CA ASN A 185 -7.46 5.04 12.41
C ASN A 185 -6.46 6.06 11.85
N PHE A 186 -5.64 5.65 10.86
CA PHE A 186 -4.70 6.53 10.20
C PHE A 186 -5.39 7.73 9.52
N LEU A 187 -6.49 7.48 8.81
CA LEU A 187 -7.23 8.54 8.13
C LEU A 187 -8.01 9.44 9.11
N ALA A 188 -8.57 8.86 10.16
CA ALA A 188 -9.34 9.59 11.16
C ALA A 188 -8.47 10.51 12.02
N CYS A 189 -7.25 10.05 12.35
CA CYS A 189 -6.28 10.75 13.18
C CYS A 189 -4.86 10.57 12.60
N PRO A 190 -4.51 11.31 11.52
CA PRO A 190 -3.18 11.25 10.94
C PRO A 190 -2.13 11.77 11.94
N PRO A 191 -0.92 11.19 12.00
CA PRO A 191 0.13 11.70 12.89
C PRO A 191 0.53 13.15 12.55
N ASP A 192 0.78 13.99 13.56
CA ASP A 192 0.99 15.44 13.39
C ASP A 192 2.14 15.85 12.45
N LEU A 193 3.11 14.95 12.22
CA LEU A 193 4.31 15.21 11.43
C LEU A 193 4.17 14.81 9.94
N VAL A 194 3.01 14.35 9.48
CA VAL A 194 2.87 13.89 8.08
C VAL A 194 2.47 15.03 7.14
N ASP A 195 3.11 15.12 5.98
CA ASP A 195 2.72 16.01 4.88
C ASP A 195 1.85 15.25 3.85
N PRO A 196 0.54 15.54 3.72
CA PRO A 196 -0.35 15.01 2.67
C PRO A 196 0.17 15.10 1.23
N ARG A 197 1.12 16.01 0.94
CA ARG A 197 1.74 16.17 -0.39
C ARG A 197 3.08 15.46 -0.54
N SER A 198 3.60 14.80 0.52
CA SER A 198 4.81 13.99 0.42
C SER A 198 4.57 12.78 -0.48
N GLU A 199 5.48 12.54 -1.42
CA GLU A 199 5.40 11.37 -2.30
C GLU A 199 5.42 10.06 -1.50
N ALA A 200 6.17 10.02 -0.39
CA ALA A 200 6.25 8.86 0.48
C ALA A 200 4.91 8.58 1.16
N LEU A 201 4.25 9.61 1.70
CA LEU A 201 2.95 9.45 2.32
C LEU A 201 1.89 9.03 1.30
N ILE A 202 1.90 9.62 0.11
CA ILE A 202 0.98 9.25 -0.97
C ILE A 202 1.21 7.78 -1.36
N ALA A 203 2.46 7.36 -1.55
CA ALA A 203 2.82 5.99 -1.88
C ALA A 203 2.36 5.01 -0.80
N TYR A 204 2.63 5.31 0.48
CA TYR A 204 2.19 4.54 1.63
C TYR A 204 0.67 4.41 1.70
N LEU A 205 -0.07 5.52 1.68
CA LEU A 205 -1.52 5.53 1.88
C LEU A 205 -2.26 4.81 0.74
N THR A 206 -1.85 5.06 -0.50
CA THR A 206 -2.46 4.43 -1.70
C THR A 206 -2.06 2.97 -1.88
N ASN A 207 -1.07 2.48 -1.15
CA ASN A 207 -0.66 1.08 -1.08
C ASN A 207 -0.73 0.54 0.35
N HIS A 208 -1.62 1.10 1.17
CA HIS A 208 -1.79 0.65 2.53
C HIS A 208 -2.06 -0.85 2.56
N TYR A 209 -1.48 -1.57 3.52
CA TYR A 209 -1.42 -3.03 3.53
C TYR A 209 -2.80 -3.74 3.46
N SER A 210 -3.85 -3.07 3.94
CA SER A 210 -5.26 -3.53 3.83
C SER A 210 -5.84 -3.50 2.41
N LEU A 211 -5.23 -2.74 1.50
CA LEU A 211 -5.66 -2.54 0.11
C LEU A 211 -4.89 -3.42 -0.89
N LEU A 212 -4.05 -4.33 -0.36
CA LEU A 212 -3.19 -5.18 -1.16
C LEU A 212 -3.77 -6.59 -1.26
N SER A 213 -3.43 -7.28 -2.34
CA SER A 213 -3.63 -8.73 -2.46
C SER A 213 -2.62 -9.51 -1.61
N HIS A 214 -2.91 -10.78 -1.34
CA HIS A 214 -1.98 -11.68 -0.65
C HIS A 214 -0.59 -11.73 -1.31
N SER A 215 -0.53 -11.77 -2.64
CA SER A 215 0.74 -11.83 -3.38
C SER A 215 1.55 -10.56 -3.24
N GLN A 216 0.90 -9.39 -3.27
CA GLN A 216 1.56 -8.10 -3.03
C GLN A 216 2.11 -8.00 -1.61
N ARG A 217 1.35 -8.44 -0.61
CA ARG A 217 1.80 -8.48 0.79
C ARG A 217 3.03 -9.36 0.99
N ILE A 218 3.03 -10.58 0.43
CA ILE A 218 4.20 -11.47 0.43
C ILE A 218 5.39 -10.80 -0.28
N LYS A 219 5.14 -10.18 -1.44
CA LYS A 219 6.21 -9.53 -2.22
C LYS A 219 6.86 -8.38 -1.44
N MET A 220 6.07 -7.61 -0.70
CA MET A 220 6.60 -6.57 0.19
C MET A 220 7.53 -7.16 1.25
N SER A 221 7.12 -8.23 1.94
CA SER A 221 8.00 -8.88 2.93
C SER A 221 9.30 -9.41 2.30
N GLU A 222 9.22 -9.97 1.09
CA GLU A 222 10.40 -10.46 0.37
C GLU A 222 11.38 -9.33 0.02
N VAL A 223 10.87 -8.23 -0.55
CA VAL A 223 11.69 -7.08 -0.94
C VAL A 223 12.29 -6.43 0.30
N LEU A 224 11.49 -6.14 1.33
CA LEU A 224 11.96 -5.52 2.57
C LEU A 224 13.02 -6.37 3.28
N ASP A 225 12.87 -7.69 3.35
CA ASP A 225 13.88 -8.56 3.97
C ASP A 225 15.17 -8.61 3.14
N SER A 226 15.06 -8.49 1.81
CA SER A 226 16.22 -8.39 0.93
C SER A 226 16.96 -7.06 1.11
N LEU A 227 16.22 -5.95 1.16
CA LEU A 227 16.77 -4.62 1.47
C LEU A 227 17.43 -4.62 2.86
N ARG A 228 16.79 -5.24 3.86
CA ARG A 228 17.33 -5.38 5.22
C ARG A 228 18.66 -6.12 5.20
N ALA A 229 18.77 -7.20 4.42
CA ALA A 229 20.00 -7.98 4.32
C ALA A 229 21.15 -7.18 3.70
N MET A 230 20.87 -6.20 2.82
CA MET A 230 21.89 -5.36 2.19
C MET A 230 22.51 -4.32 3.16
N LEU A 231 21.79 -3.89 4.19
CA LEU A 231 22.28 -2.89 5.16
C LEU A 231 23.48 -3.37 6.01
N GLY A 232 23.73 -4.68 6.09
CA GLY A 232 24.74 -5.25 6.99
C GLY A 232 24.46 -4.93 8.48
N THR A 233 25.38 -5.31 9.38
CA THR A 233 25.14 -5.17 10.83
C THR A 233 25.06 -3.72 11.29
N ASN A 234 25.97 -2.86 10.82
CA ASN A 234 26.00 -1.45 11.22
C ASN A 234 24.83 -0.66 10.64
N GLY A 235 24.54 -0.82 9.35
CA GLY A 235 23.39 -0.17 8.73
C GLY A 235 22.06 -0.61 9.34
N LEU A 236 21.93 -1.85 9.81
CA LEU A 236 20.76 -2.28 10.59
C LEU A 236 20.62 -1.52 11.91
N LEU A 237 21.72 -1.23 12.61
CA LEU A 237 21.68 -0.48 13.87
C LEU A 237 21.30 0.98 13.61
N ASP A 238 21.90 1.60 12.60
CA ASP A 238 21.58 2.98 12.20
C ASP A 238 20.12 3.11 11.77
N TYR A 239 19.66 2.16 10.95
CA TYR A 239 18.27 2.07 10.52
C TYR A 239 17.31 1.93 11.71
N LYS A 240 17.58 1.00 12.65
CA LYS A 240 16.77 0.81 13.87
C LYS A 240 16.72 2.06 14.74
N PHE A 241 17.85 2.73 14.89
CA PHE A 241 17.94 4.00 15.62
C PHE A 241 17.07 5.06 14.96
N ALA A 242 17.16 5.17 13.63
CA ALA A 242 16.50 6.22 12.87
C ALA A 242 14.96 6.05 12.78
N ILE A 243 14.42 4.82 12.70
CA ILE A 243 12.96 4.60 12.81
C ILE A 243 12.44 4.65 14.26
N GLY A 244 13.32 4.75 15.26
CA GLY A 244 12.92 4.68 16.67
C GLY A 244 12.31 3.33 17.08
N ILE A 245 12.46 2.28 16.27
CA ILE A 245 11.94 0.93 16.56
C ILE A 245 12.94 0.21 17.44
N TRP A 246 12.72 0.31 18.76
CA TRP A 246 13.29 -0.59 19.74
C TRP A 246 12.22 -1.58 20.17
N GLY A 247 12.01 -2.65 19.40
CA GLY A 247 11.47 -3.89 19.94
C GLY A 247 10.13 -3.85 20.68
N ASN A 248 9.18 -3.03 20.24
CA ASN A 248 7.91 -2.88 20.96
C ASN A 248 6.98 -4.10 20.83
N ILE A 249 7.20 -4.99 19.85
CA ILE A 249 6.34 -6.15 19.61
C ILE A 249 6.99 -7.42 20.17
N SER A 250 6.35 -8.02 21.19
CA SER A 250 6.66 -9.36 21.65
C SER A 250 5.97 -10.40 20.76
N TRP A 251 6.60 -10.71 19.63
CA TRP A 251 5.95 -11.47 18.55
C TRP A 251 6.14 -13.00 18.65
N THR A 252 7.18 -13.47 19.34
CA THR A 252 7.55 -14.91 19.28
C THR A 252 6.47 -15.81 19.87
N ALA A 253 5.76 -15.38 20.92
CA ALA A 253 4.65 -16.12 21.49
C ALA A 253 3.50 -16.28 20.49
N ALA A 254 3.19 -15.22 19.72
CA ALA A 254 2.08 -15.20 18.79
C ALA A 254 2.31 -16.09 17.56
N VAL A 255 3.55 -16.19 17.07
CA VAL A 255 3.89 -17.11 15.97
C VAL A 255 4.03 -18.56 16.44
N LYS A 256 4.56 -18.80 17.66
CA LYS A 256 4.65 -20.15 18.26
C LYS A 256 3.27 -20.76 18.52
N ALA A 257 2.26 -19.92 18.73
CA ALA A 257 0.88 -20.35 18.88
C ALA A 257 0.26 -20.91 17.59
N ILE A 258 0.85 -20.65 16.41
CA ILE A 258 0.41 -21.21 15.13
C ILE A 258 1.26 -22.44 14.80
N THR A 259 0.60 -23.60 14.72
CA THR A 259 1.29 -24.90 14.58
C THR A 259 2.19 -24.95 13.35
N GLY A 260 1.73 -24.47 12.20
CA GLY A 260 2.49 -24.49 10.95
C GLY A 260 3.68 -23.52 10.90
N MET A 261 3.77 -22.56 11.82
CA MET A 261 4.90 -21.64 11.93
C MET A 261 6.06 -22.22 12.74
N LYS A 262 5.77 -23.10 13.70
CA LYS A 262 6.77 -23.65 14.63
C LYS A 262 7.96 -24.33 13.93
N PRO A 263 7.80 -25.14 12.87
CA PRO A 263 8.95 -25.76 12.19
C PRO A 263 9.90 -24.73 11.56
N VAL A 264 9.37 -23.62 11.04
CA VAL A 264 10.20 -22.56 10.45
C VAL A 264 10.87 -21.71 11.53
N TYR A 265 10.16 -21.47 12.64
CA TYR A 265 10.71 -20.73 13.78
C TYR A 265 11.89 -21.47 14.45
N LEU A 266 11.79 -22.80 14.55
CA LEU A 266 12.82 -23.66 15.15
C LEU A 266 13.87 -24.15 14.13
N TYR A 267 13.78 -23.73 12.88
CA TYR A 267 14.79 -24.07 11.88
C TYR A 267 16.13 -23.46 12.32
N ASP A 268 17.21 -24.25 12.31
CA ASP A 268 18.53 -23.91 12.85
C ASP A 268 18.57 -23.53 14.35
N ALA A 269 17.58 -23.98 15.14
CA ALA A 269 17.64 -23.86 16.58
C ALA A 269 18.77 -24.72 17.18
N THR A 270 19.38 -24.25 18.27
CA THR A 270 20.33 -25.02 19.06
C THR A 270 19.63 -25.67 20.25
N TYR A 271 20.10 -26.85 20.65
CA TYR A 271 19.48 -27.66 21.70
C TYR A 271 20.51 -28.08 22.74
N ASP A 272 20.08 -28.18 24.00
CA ASP A 272 20.87 -28.78 25.06
C ASP A 272 20.90 -30.31 24.96
N GLU A 273 21.70 -30.96 25.81
CA GLU A 273 21.82 -32.42 25.87
C GLU A 273 20.50 -33.14 26.18
N ARG A 274 19.50 -32.42 26.69
CA ARG A 274 18.16 -32.93 27.04
C ARG A 274 17.12 -32.64 25.96
N GLY A 275 17.51 -31.97 24.87
CA GLY A 275 16.63 -31.60 23.76
C GLY A 275 15.80 -30.33 23.99
N TYR A 276 16.11 -29.51 25.00
CA TYR A 276 15.50 -28.19 25.17
C TYR A 276 16.18 -27.16 24.26
N VAL A 277 15.38 -26.29 23.66
CA VAL A 277 15.86 -25.20 22.80
C VAL A 277 16.67 -24.22 23.65
N ILE A 278 17.94 -24.02 23.29
CA ILE A 278 18.85 -23.03 23.89
C ILE A 278 18.71 -21.70 23.15
N ASP A 279 18.79 -21.72 21.82
CA ASP A 279 18.78 -20.53 20.98
C ASP A 279 18.08 -20.78 19.64
N VAL A 280 17.62 -19.70 19.01
CA VAL A 280 16.94 -19.70 17.71
C VAL A 280 17.46 -18.53 16.86
N PRO A 281 17.39 -18.59 15.52
CA PRO A 281 17.93 -17.53 14.67
C PRO A 281 17.10 -16.23 14.67
N TYR A 282 16.14 -16.10 15.60
CA TYR A 282 15.23 -14.97 15.67
C TYR A 282 15.19 -14.34 17.06
N SER A 283 15.34 -13.02 17.11
CA SER A 283 15.25 -12.23 18.33
C SER A 283 13.80 -11.80 18.59
N ASN A 284 13.27 -12.13 19.78
CA ASN A 284 12.04 -11.51 20.26
C ASN A 284 12.28 -10.00 20.49
N HIS A 285 11.23 -9.18 20.41
CA HIS A 285 11.39 -7.72 20.50
C HIS A 285 12.29 -7.15 19.40
N ASP A 286 12.22 -7.71 18.20
CA ASP A 286 12.90 -7.16 17.03
C ASP A 286 12.00 -7.31 15.80
N ASN A 287 11.50 -6.18 15.31
CA ASN A 287 10.62 -6.10 14.15
C ASN A 287 11.32 -6.54 12.86
N LEU A 288 12.64 -6.33 12.75
CA LEU A 288 13.42 -6.80 11.60
C LEU A 288 13.67 -8.31 11.68
N SER A 289 13.78 -8.86 12.89
CA SER A 289 13.79 -10.31 13.09
C SER A 289 12.42 -10.93 12.74
N LEU A 290 11.32 -10.25 13.06
CA LEU A 290 9.97 -10.67 12.65
C LEU A 290 9.77 -10.60 11.14
N LEU A 291 10.27 -9.55 10.48
CA LEU A 291 10.29 -9.42 9.02
C LEU A 291 11.05 -10.58 8.38
N HIS A 292 12.24 -10.90 8.91
CA HIS A 292 13.04 -12.01 8.39
C HIS A 292 12.31 -13.35 8.59
N PHE A 293 11.70 -13.55 9.76
CA PHE A 293 10.86 -14.72 10.02
C PHE A 293 9.68 -14.81 9.05
N SER A 294 8.97 -13.72 8.77
CA SER A 294 7.80 -13.74 7.88
C SER A 294 8.20 -14.16 6.46
N ASN A 295 9.31 -13.64 5.93
CA ASN A 295 9.84 -14.03 4.63
C ASN A 295 10.24 -15.52 4.59
N ASN A 296 10.95 -16.00 5.61
CA ASN A 296 11.32 -17.41 5.73
C ASN A 296 10.07 -18.31 5.81
N PHE A 297 9.07 -17.91 6.56
CA PHE A 297 7.80 -18.62 6.65
C PHE A 297 7.08 -18.67 5.30
N PHE A 298 7.00 -17.54 4.59
CA PHE A 298 6.40 -17.47 3.26
C PHE A 298 7.15 -18.30 2.22
N LYS A 299 8.46 -18.48 2.34
CA LYS A 299 9.26 -19.33 1.43
C LYS A 299 9.17 -20.82 1.77
N HIS A 300 9.30 -21.18 3.04
CA HIS A 300 9.64 -22.55 3.43
C HIS A 300 8.49 -23.36 4.06
N ALA A 301 7.44 -22.72 4.56
CA ALA A 301 6.31 -23.48 5.12
C ALA A 301 5.65 -24.37 4.06
N LYS A 302 5.02 -25.49 4.43
CA LYS A 302 4.46 -26.47 3.48
C LYS A 302 2.96 -26.24 3.16
N PHE A 303 2.50 -25.01 3.22
CA PHE A 303 1.10 -24.63 2.96
C PHE A 303 0.95 -23.78 1.69
N PRO A 304 -0.23 -23.58 1.10
CA PRO A 304 -0.40 -22.60 0.02
C PRO A 304 0.03 -21.18 0.43
N LEU A 305 0.54 -20.35 -0.49
CA LEU A 305 1.05 -19.01 -0.16
C LEU A 305 0.01 -18.12 0.53
N GLN A 306 -1.24 -18.13 0.06
CA GLN A 306 -2.34 -17.38 0.67
C GLN A 306 -2.63 -17.84 2.12
N GLN A 307 -2.53 -19.15 2.39
CA GLN A 307 -2.68 -19.71 3.73
C GLN A 307 -1.56 -19.24 4.66
N ARG A 308 -0.31 -19.21 4.17
CA ARG A 308 0.84 -18.69 4.93
C ARG A 308 0.63 -17.21 5.27
N GLU A 309 0.32 -16.39 4.28
CA GLU A 309 0.10 -14.96 4.48
C GLU A 309 -1.04 -14.71 5.49
N ALA A 310 -2.16 -15.41 5.34
CA ALA A 310 -3.28 -15.25 6.25
C ALA A 310 -3.01 -15.72 7.67
N ALA A 311 -2.31 -16.85 7.84
CA ALA A 311 -1.88 -17.27 9.17
C ALA A 311 -0.93 -16.24 9.80
N PHE A 312 -0.02 -15.64 9.03
CA PHE A 312 0.86 -14.58 9.52
C PHE A 312 0.08 -13.32 9.93
N SER A 313 -0.82 -12.83 9.09
CA SER A 313 -1.70 -11.71 9.46
C SER A 313 -2.54 -12.00 10.70
N LEU A 314 -3.06 -13.24 10.83
CA LEU A 314 -3.81 -13.64 12.01
C LEU A 314 -2.94 -13.64 13.27
N ALA A 315 -1.68 -14.08 13.16
CA ALA A 315 -0.75 -14.07 14.28
C ALA A 315 -0.49 -12.65 14.79
N MET A 316 -0.35 -11.70 13.86
CA MET A 316 0.08 -10.31 14.11
C MET A 316 -1.08 -9.30 14.04
N LYS A 317 -2.32 -9.78 14.17
CA LYS A 317 -3.52 -8.96 13.92
C LYS A 317 -3.61 -7.72 14.83
N ASP A 318 -3.15 -7.85 16.06
CA ASP A 318 -3.28 -6.82 17.10
C ASP A 318 -2.11 -5.83 17.04
N ASP A 319 -1.01 -6.21 16.38
CA ASP A 319 0.23 -5.43 16.35
C ASP A 319 0.33 -4.51 15.13
N ASN A 320 -0.48 -4.72 14.08
CA ASN A 320 -0.40 -3.99 12.80
C ASN A 320 1.04 -3.88 12.23
N PHE A 321 1.83 -4.93 12.45
CA PHE A 321 3.26 -4.96 12.21
C PHE A 321 3.71 -4.39 10.85
N MET A 322 3.19 -4.92 9.74
CA MET A 322 3.61 -4.52 8.40
C MET A 322 3.20 -3.07 8.03
N PRO A 323 1.95 -2.63 8.25
CA PRO A 323 1.58 -1.22 8.10
C PRO A 323 2.49 -0.26 8.88
N ILE A 324 2.77 -0.56 10.15
CA ILE A 324 3.61 0.29 11.01
C ILE A 324 5.05 0.31 10.48
N LEU A 325 5.62 -0.87 10.17
CA LEU A 325 6.96 -0.96 9.62
C LEU A 325 7.10 -0.14 8.34
N LEU A 326 6.15 -0.24 7.40
CA LEU A 326 6.15 0.54 6.16
C LEU A 326 6.02 2.05 6.41
N PHE A 327 5.17 2.45 7.34
CA PHE A 327 5.02 3.86 7.74
C PHE A 327 6.32 4.41 8.30
N ASP A 328 6.92 3.70 9.26
CA ASP A 328 8.18 4.11 9.86
C ASP A 328 9.30 4.13 8.83
N SER A 329 9.32 3.14 7.94
CA SER A 329 10.32 3.02 6.87
C SER A 329 10.27 4.14 5.84
N ALA A 330 9.09 4.72 5.57
CA ALA A 330 8.88 5.65 4.46
C ALA A 330 8.65 7.09 4.91
N ILE A 331 8.12 7.32 6.13
CA ILE A 331 7.54 8.60 6.54
C ILE A 331 8.19 9.12 7.82
N THR A 332 8.30 8.31 8.88
CA THR A 332 8.86 8.75 10.18
C THR A 332 10.26 9.33 10.04
N PHE A 333 11.03 8.84 9.05
CA PHE A 333 12.38 9.33 8.74
C PHE A 333 12.46 10.70 8.07
N GLN A 334 11.47 11.11 7.26
CA GLN A 334 11.56 12.39 6.54
C GLN A 334 11.60 13.60 7.49
N ASN A 335 11.32 13.37 8.78
CA ASN A 335 11.27 14.38 9.82
C ASN A 335 12.36 14.24 10.91
N VAL A 336 13.27 13.24 10.82
CA VAL A 336 14.23 12.91 11.90
C VAL A 336 15.67 12.73 11.37
N VAL A 337 16.53 13.70 11.77
CA VAL A 337 18.00 13.67 11.93
C VAL A 337 18.88 13.76 10.66
N ALA A 338 19.84 14.69 10.72
CA ALA A 338 20.80 15.08 9.69
C ALA A 338 21.99 14.11 9.48
N ASP A 339 22.00 12.92 10.11
CA ASP A 339 23.17 12.02 10.18
C ASP A 339 22.77 10.54 9.94
N ILE A 340 22.07 10.25 8.85
CA ILE A 340 21.89 8.86 8.39
C ILE A 340 22.93 8.51 7.32
N THR A 341 23.34 7.24 7.30
CA THR A 341 24.27 6.74 6.29
C THR A 341 23.61 6.69 4.91
N GLU A 342 24.42 6.78 3.86
CA GLU A 342 23.95 6.70 2.46
C GLU A 342 23.20 5.39 2.20
N ASP A 343 23.65 4.28 2.80
CA ASP A 343 23.00 2.97 2.70
C ASP A 343 21.57 2.97 3.27
N VAL A 344 21.35 3.67 4.39
CA VAL A 344 20.03 3.80 5.02
C VAL A 344 19.12 4.70 4.18
N GLN A 345 19.64 5.80 3.63
CA GLN A 345 18.87 6.64 2.71
C GLN A 345 18.47 5.86 1.45
N GLN A 346 19.39 5.10 0.85
CA GLN A 346 19.11 4.27 -0.31
C GLN A 346 18.05 3.21 0.01
N PHE A 347 18.12 2.58 1.18
CA PHE A 347 17.09 1.64 1.64
C PHE A 347 15.70 2.31 1.66
N ILE A 348 15.59 3.52 2.21
CA ILE A 348 14.32 4.26 2.32
C ILE A 348 13.77 4.59 0.92
N ASP A 349 14.62 5.07 0.03
CA ASP A 349 14.24 5.41 -1.34
C ASP A 349 13.73 4.17 -2.10
N GLU A 350 14.34 3.01 -1.90
CA GLU A 350 13.88 1.73 -2.45
C GLU A 350 12.54 1.29 -1.86
N VAL A 351 12.28 1.54 -0.56
CA VAL A 351 10.96 1.30 0.03
C VAL A 351 9.88 2.19 -0.59
N ILE A 352 10.16 3.48 -0.78
CA ILE A 352 9.24 4.42 -1.43
C ILE A 352 9.00 3.99 -2.89
N SER A 353 10.06 3.62 -3.61
CA SER A 353 10.01 3.10 -4.98
C SER A 353 9.15 1.83 -5.08
N MET A 354 9.32 0.88 -4.15
CA MET A 354 8.51 -0.35 -4.06
C MET A 354 7.03 -0.05 -3.87
N LEU A 355 6.68 0.94 -3.03
CA LEU A 355 5.29 1.39 -2.85
C LEU A 355 4.74 2.06 -4.11
N GLY A 356 5.60 2.72 -4.90
CA GLY A 356 5.27 3.26 -6.20
C GLY A 356 4.74 4.70 -6.15
N LYS A 357 4.93 5.42 -7.27
CA LYS A 357 4.68 6.87 -7.35
C LYS A 357 3.34 7.18 -8.02
N ASN A 358 2.33 7.53 -7.23
CA ASN A 358 0.99 7.87 -7.74
C ASN A 358 0.83 9.34 -8.18
N THR A 359 1.89 10.16 -8.06
CA THR A 359 1.92 11.59 -8.40
C THR A 359 2.44 11.90 -9.81
N LEU A 360 2.94 10.92 -10.56
CA LEU A 360 3.68 11.10 -11.85
C LEU A 360 2.99 11.99 -12.91
N CYS A 361 1.66 12.11 -12.88
CA CYS A 361 0.90 12.90 -13.86
C CYS A 361 0.35 14.24 -13.31
N CYS A 362 0.69 14.61 -12.09
CA CYS A 362 0.16 15.81 -11.42
C CYS A 362 1.27 16.88 -11.31
N LYS A 363 0.96 18.12 -11.71
CA LYS A 363 1.83 19.28 -11.45
C LYS A 363 1.28 20.06 -10.26
N ARG A 364 2.17 20.59 -9.42
CA ARG A 364 1.78 21.51 -8.36
C ARG A 364 1.30 22.81 -9.00
N ARG A 365 0.14 23.34 -8.59
CA ARG A 365 -0.38 24.61 -9.12
C ARG A 365 0.54 25.81 -8.82
N ASP A 366 1.38 25.68 -7.80
CA ASP A 366 2.33 26.70 -7.36
C ASP A 366 3.68 26.64 -8.11
N GLU A 367 3.90 25.63 -8.96
CA GLU A 367 5.12 25.55 -9.76
C GLU A 367 5.02 26.52 -10.96
N PRO A 368 6.00 27.44 -11.13
CA PRO A 368 5.98 28.35 -12.27
C PRO A 368 6.04 27.53 -13.56
N SER A 369 5.17 27.86 -14.52
CA SER A 369 5.21 27.25 -15.84
C SER A 369 6.58 27.55 -16.46
N THR A 370 7.45 26.55 -16.49
CA THR A 370 8.68 26.60 -17.28
C THR A 370 8.26 26.77 -18.74
N SER A 371 8.57 27.96 -19.27
CA SER A 371 8.30 28.38 -20.64
C SER A 371 9.42 27.91 -21.56
#